data_AF-A0A7X8VWT3-F1
#
_entry.id   AF-A0A7X8VWT3-F1
#
_cell.length_a   1.000
_cell.length_b   1.000
_cell.length_c   1.000
_cell.angle_alpha   90.00
_cell.angle_beta   90.00
_cell.angle_gamma   90.00
#
_symmetry.space_group_name_H-M   'P 1'
#
loop_
_entity.id
_entity.type
_entity.pdbx_description
1 polymer ?
#
loop_
_entity_poly.entity_id
_entity_poly.type
_entity_poly.pdbx_seq_one_letter_code
_entity_poly.pdbx_strand_id
1 'polypeptide(L)'
;MSQLAELFQGITSLTWGNISMFAIGLALIWAAIKKQYEPMLLLPIGFGIILANFPGSAAVGEHGVLTWLMENGIKNELFPVLIFVSIGAMMDFGPLLSRPSMICYGFAAQFG
;
A
#
# COMPACT_ATOMS: atom_id res chain seq x y z
N MET A 1 -37.64 -7.14 5.26
CA MET A 1 -37.25 -6.38 6.46
C MET A 1 -35.87 -6.75 6.99
N SER A 2 -35.35 -7.96 6.74
CA SER A 2 -33.98 -8.39 7.14
C SER A 2 -32.84 -7.61 6.46
N GLN A 3 -32.91 -7.39 5.14
CA GLN A 3 -31.85 -6.67 4.40
C GLN A 3 -31.67 -5.21 4.82
N LEU A 4 -32.76 -4.54 5.22
CA LEU A 4 -32.70 -3.16 5.72
C LEU A 4 -31.99 -3.11 7.08
N ALA A 5 -32.21 -4.10 7.95
CA ALA A 5 -31.52 -4.21 9.23
C ALA A 5 -30.00 -4.48 9.04
N GLU A 6 -29.61 -5.30 8.06
CA GLU A 6 -28.20 -5.56 7.73
C GLU A 6 -27.48 -4.28 7.23
N LEU A 7 -28.15 -3.47 6.40
CA LEU A 7 -27.61 -2.18 5.95
C LEU A 7 -27.44 -1.19 7.10
N PHE A 8 -28.42 -1.12 8.01
CA PHE A 8 -28.29 -0.31 9.23
C PHE A 8 -27.18 -0.85 10.15
N GLN A 9 -26.97 -2.17 10.20
CA GLN A 9 -25.92 -2.78 11.01
C GLN A 9 -24.52 -2.35 10.55
N GLY A 10 -24.29 -2.29 9.23
CA GLY A 10 -23.05 -1.76 8.64
C GLY A 10 -22.78 -0.31 9.03
N ILE A 11 -23.81 0.54 9.10
CA ILE A 11 -23.68 1.93 9.56
C ILE A 11 -23.47 2.00 11.07
N THR A 12 -24.13 1.15 11.87
CA THR A 12 -23.98 1.16 13.34
C THR A 12 -22.66 0.57 13.83
N SER A 13 -21.97 -0.22 13.00
CA SER A 13 -20.66 -0.82 13.32
C SER A 13 -19.47 0.07 12.94
N LEU A 14 -19.72 1.24 12.34
CA LEU A 14 -18.68 2.23 12.06
C LEU A 14 -18.10 2.77 13.37
N THR A 15 -16.85 2.44 13.64
CA THR A 15 -16.10 3.06 14.73
C THR A 15 -15.48 4.37 14.27
N TRP A 16 -15.18 5.25 15.23
CA TRP A 16 -14.40 6.47 14.96
C TRP A 16 -13.03 6.19 14.34
N GLY A 17 -12.43 5.02 14.60
CA GLY A 17 -11.17 4.61 13.98
C GLY A 17 -11.29 4.30 12.49
N ASN A 18 -12.40 3.71 12.05
CA ASN A 18 -12.62 3.45 10.63
C ASN A 18 -12.75 4.76 9.83
N ILE A 19 -13.42 5.75 10.42
CA ILE A 19 -13.60 7.08 9.81
C ILE A 19 -12.25 7.80 9.65
N SER A 20 -11.37 7.74 10.66
CA SER A 20 -10.03 8.35 10.56
C SER A 20 -9.17 7.66 9.50
N MET A 21 -9.24 6.32 9.41
CA MET A 21 -8.51 5.56 8.39
C MET A 21 -9.02 5.86 6.97
N PHE A 22 -10.32 6.09 6.79
CA PHE A 22 -10.84 6.55 5.49
C PHE A 22 -10.33 7.94 5.12
N ALA A 23 -10.27 8.87 6.08
CA ALA A 23 -9.70 10.19 5.83
C ALA A 23 -8.22 10.08 5.38
N ILE A 24 -7.44 9.21 6.01
CA ILE A 24 -6.05 8.93 5.61
C ILE A 24 -6.00 8.30 4.21
N GLY A 25 -6.80 7.26 3.94
CA GLY A 25 -6.84 6.61 2.63
C GLY A 25 -7.20 7.57 1.50
N LEU A 26 -8.20 8.43 1.72
CA LEU A 26 -8.58 9.49 0.77
C LEU A 26 -7.50 10.56 0.62
N ALA A 27 -6.80 10.92 1.69
CA ALA A 27 -5.68 11.86 1.62
C ALA A 27 -4.51 11.29 0.77
N LEU A 28 -4.22 9.99 0.88
CA LEU A 28 -3.20 9.33 0.07
C LEU A 28 -3.62 9.22 -1.40
N ILE A 29 -4.89 8.87 -1.67
CA ILE A 29 -5.44 8.88 -3.04
C ILE A 29 -5.37 10.29 -3.64
N TRP A 30 -5.73 11.31 -2.86
CA TRP A 30 -5.63 12.69 -3.29
C TRP A 30 -4.19 13.10 -3.59
N ALA A 31 -3.22 12.70 -2.76
CA ALA A 31 -1.80 12.94 -3.01
C ALA A 31 -1.30 12.23 -4.27
N ALA A 32 -1.72 10.98 -4.50
CA ALA A 32 -1.38 10.22 -5.71
C ALA A 32 -1.93 10.87 -6.98
N ILE A 33 -3.20 11.32 -6.97
CA ILE A 33 -3.85 11.84 -8.18
C ILE A 33 -3.50 13.32 -8.42
N LYS A 34 -3.65 14.18 -7.40
CA LYS A 34 -3.49 15.63 -7.58
C LYS A 34 -2.03 16.04 -7.54
N LYS A 35 -1.24 15.47 -6.62
CA LYS A 35 0.18 15.82 -6.46
C LYS A 35 1.12 14.89 -7.21
N GLN A 36 0.61 13.80 -7.80
CA GLN A 36 1.42 12.83 -8.56
C GLN A 36 2.59 12.28 -7.73
N TYR A 37 2.43 12.20 -6.41
CA TYR A 37 3.38 11.52 -5.55
C TYR A 37 3.19 10.02 -5.73
N GLU A 38 4.26 9.33 -6.14
CA GLU A 38 4.36 7.88 -6.36
C GLU A 38 3.01 7.21 -6.68
N PRO A 39 2.34 7.60 -7.79
CA PRO A 39 0.95 7.22 -8.04
C PRO A 39 0.77 5.71 -8.12
N MET A 40 1.80 5.00 -8.60
CA MET A 40 1.81 3.53 -8.71
C MET A 40 1.74 2.83 -7.35
N LEU A 41 2.22 3.45 -6.27
CA LEU A 41 2.25 2.85 -4.93
C LEU A 41 1.16 3.46 -4.03
N LEU A 42 1.07 4.79 -3.98
CA LEU A 42 0.18 5.50 -3.06
C LEU A 42 -1.30 5.28 -3.38
N LEU A 43 -1.67 5.13 -4.65
CA LEU A 43 -3.06 4.89 -5.04
C LEU A 43 -3.55 3.50 -4.59
N PRO A 44 -2.85 2.36 -4.88
CA PRO A 44 -3.21 1.06 -4.33
C PRO A 44 -3.21 1.01 -2.79
N ILE A 45 -2.25 1.68 -2.13
CA ILE A 45 -2.20 1.74 -0.66
C ILE A 45 -3.44 2.44 -0.10
N GLY A 46 -3.76 3.63 -0.61
CA GLY A 46 -4.93 4.38 -0.17
C GLY A 46 -6.24 3.63 -0.39
N PHE A 47 -6.37 2.92 -1.52
CA PHE A 47 -7.52 2.06 -1.80
C PHE A 47 -7.59 0.86 -0.85
N GLY A 48 -6.46 0.20 -0.60
CA GLY A 48 -6.37 -0.93 0.35
C GLY A 48 -6.75 -0.54 1.78
N ILE A 49 -6.36 0.66 2.23
CA ILE A 49 -6.76 1.21 3.54
C ILE A 49 -8.28 1.35 3.63
N ILE A 50 -8.92 1.88 2.59
CA ILE A 50 -10.39 2.04 2.57
C ILE A 50 -11.08 0.67 2.59
N LEU A 51 -10.64 -0.28 1.76
CA LEU A 51 -11.24 -1.62 1.72
C LEU A 51 -11.04 -2.40 3.03
N ALA A 52 -9.87 -2.28 3.65
CA ALA A 52 -9.56 -3.00 4.87
C ALA A 52 -10.33 -2.48 6.10
N ASN A 53 -10.67 -1.18 6.10
CA ASN A 53 -11.38 -0.54 7.20
C ASN A 53 -12.90 -0.45 6.96
N PHE A 54 -13.44 -1.13 5.94
CA PHE A 54 -14.89 -1.20 5.76
C PHE A 54 -15.53 -2.12 6.81
N PRO A 55 -16.61 -1.72 7.51
CA PRO A 55 -17.28 -2.59 8.48
C PRO A 55 -17.88 -3.80 7.78
N GLY A 56 -17.53 -5.00 8.24
CA GLY A 56 -17.94 -6.24 7.56
C GLY A 56 -17.28 -6.45 6.20
N SER A 57 -16.09 -5.87 5.98
CA SER A 57 -15.35 -6.04 4.72
C SER A 57 -15.10 -7.52 4.41
N ALA A 58 -15.66 -8.01 3.30
CA ALA A 58 -15.35 -9.34 2.78
C ALA A 58 -13.90 -9.45 2.27
N ALA A 59 -13.18 -8.33 2.14
CA ALA A 59 -11.80 -8.31 1.70
C ALA A 59 -10.81 -8.72 2.81
N VAL A 60 -11.22 -8.69 4.07
CA VAL A 60 -10.38 -8.99 5.25
C VAL A 60 -11.04 -10.10 6.08
N GLY A 61 -10.26 -11.12 6.46
CA GLY A 61 -10.74 -12.28 7.22
C GLY A 61 -10.16 -13.57 6.68
N GLU A 62 -10.63 -14.72 7.18
CA GLU A 62 -10.11 -16.06 6.84
C GLU A 62 -10.15 -16.37 5.33
N HIS A 63 -11.14 -15.82 4.62
CA HIS A 63 -11.27 -15.93 3.16
C HIS A 63 -11.12 -14.58 2.44
N GLY A 64 -10.58 -13.58 3.13
CA GLY A 64 -10.40 -12.25 2.58
C GLY A 64 -9.25 -12.19 1.59
N VAL A 65 -9.48 -11.61 0.40
CA VAL A 65 -8.45 -11.47 -0.63
C VAL A 65 -7.24 -10.66 -0.14
N LEU A 66 -7.47 -9.59 0.64
CA LEU A 66 -6.37 -8.78 1.19
C LEU A 66 -5.58 -9.55 2.24
N THR A 67 -6.26 -10.36 3.07
CA THR A 67 -5.60 -11.24 4.04
C THR A 67 -4.75 -12.30 3.34
N TRP A 68 -5.28 -12.93 2.28
CA TRP A 68 -4.53 -13.92 1.50
C TRP A 68 -3.28 -13.31 0.84
N LEU A 69 -3.40 -12.11 0.24
CA LEU A 69 -2.26 -11.37 -0.33
C LEU A 69 -1.25 -10.96 0.74
N MET A 70 -1.72 -10.58 1.93
CA MET A 70 -0.84 -10.26 3.06
C MET A 70 -0.04 -11.49 3.49
N GLU A 71 -0.68 -12.64 3.64
CA GLU A 71 -0.03 -13.87 4.12
C GLU A 71 0.90 -14.50 3.09
N ASN A 72 0.49 -14.54 1.83
CA ASN A 72 1.21 -15.25 0.76
C ASN A 72 2.10 -14.34 -0.09
N GLY A 73 1.98 -13.03 0.05
CA GLY A 73 2.76 -12.05 -0.71
C GLY A 73 3.67 -11.19 0.15
N ILE A 74 3.18 -10.66 1.28
CA ILE A 74 3.93 -9.70 2.09
C ILE A 74 4.66 -10.39 3.24
N LYS A 75 3.97 -11.24 4.01
CA LYS A 75 4.51 -11.91 5.19
C LYS A 75 5.67 -12.86 4.88
N ASN A 76 5.68 -13.44 3.69
CA ASN A 76 6.78 -14.27 3.19
C ASN A 76 7.79 -13.49 2.33
N GLU A 77 7.70 -12.15 2.32
CA GLU A 77 8.58 -11.24 1.57
C GLU A 77 8.58 -11.46 0.05
N LEU A 78 7.62 -12.22 -0.51
CA LEU A 78 7.57 -12.50 -1.94
C LEU A 78 7.40 -11.22 -2.77
N PHE A 79 6.44 -10.36 -2.42
CA PHE A 79 6.20 -9.10 -3.12
C PHE A 79 7.36 -8.11 -2.95
N PRO A 80 7.89 -7.84 -1.74
CA PRO A 80 9.08 -7.03 -1.58
C PRO A 80 10.27 -7.50 -2.42
N VAL A 81 10.58 -8.79 -2.42
CA VAL A 81 11.68 -9.35 -3.23
C VAL A 81 11.44 -9.14 -4.73
N LEU A 82 10.23 -9.41 -5.22
CA LEU A 82 9.89 -9.20 -6.63
C LEU A 82 9.96 -7.72 -7.03
N ILE A 83 9.55 -6.81 -6.15
CA ILE A 83 9.68 -5.36 -6.35
C ILE A 83 11.16 -4.98 -6.43
N PHE A 84 12.01 -5.46 -5.53
CA PHE A 84 13.45 -5.19 -5.55
C PHE A 84 14.13 -5.72 -6.82
N VAL A 85 13.78 -6.94 -7.25
CA VAL A 85 14.28 -7.50 -8.52
C VAL A 85 13.86 -6.63 -9.71
N SER A 86 12.60 -6.19 -9.72
CA SER A 86 12.08 -5.33 -10.79
C SER A 86 12.78 -3.98 -10.83
N ILE A 87 12.99 -3.33 -9.67
CA ILE A 87 13.71 -2.06 -9.57
C ILE A 87 15.18 -2.25 -10.00
N GLY A 88 15.82 -3.34 -9.59
CA GLY A 88 17.19 -3.67 -10.00
C GLY A 88 17.33 -3.88 -11.51
N ALA A 89 16.33 -4.49 -12.15
CA ALA A 89 16.30 -4.66 -13.60
C ALA A 89 16.08 -3.34 -14.36
N MET A 90 15.48 -2.33 -13.72
CA MET A 90 15.26 -1.00 -14.30
C MET A 90 16.43 -0.03 -14.06
N MET A 91 17.39 -0.36 -13.20
CA MET A 91 18.55 0.48 -12.92
C MET A 91 19.57 0.46 -14.07
N ASP A 92 20.04 1.65 -14.47
CA ASP A 92 21.16 1.81 -15.39
C ASP A 92 22.49 1.89 -14.60
N PHE A 93 23.36 0.90 -14.80
CA PHE A 93 24.68 0.84 -14.18
C PHE A 93 25.77 1.60 -14.96
N GLY A 94 25.48 2.12 -16.15
CA GLY A 94 26.44 2.83 -17.00
C GLY A 94 27.18 3.98 -16.30
N PRO A 95 26.46 4.91 -15.62
CA PRO A 95 27.08 5.99 -14.85
C PRO A 95 27.93 5.49 -13.67
N LEU A 96 27.49 4.42 -13.00
CA LEU A 96 28.20 3.82 -11.87
C LEU A 96 29.52 3.16 -12.30
N LEU A 97 29.50 2.40 -13.40
CA LEU A 97 30.67 1.72 -13.94
C LEU A 97 31.68 2.71 -14.54
N SER A 98 31.21 3.81 -15.12
CA SER A 98 32.08 4.84 -15.71
C SER A 98 32.81 5.67 -14.65
N ARG A 99 32.25 5.83 -13.44
CA ARG A 99 32.86 6.54 -12.31
C ARG A 99 32.62 5.81 -10.98
N PRO A 100 33.46 4.82 -10.64
CA PRO A 100 33.29 4.01 -9.42
C PRO A 100 33.30 4.82 -8.12
N SER A 101 33.90 6.02 -8.10
CA SER A 101 33.87 6.93 -6.94
C SER A 101 32.45 7.37 -6.56
N MET A 102 31.46 7.23 -7.46
CA MET A 102 30.06 7.50 -7.17
C MET A 102 29.48 6.57 -6.08
N ILE A 103 30.07 5.39 -5.88
CA ILE A 103 29.68 4.46 -4.81
C ILE A 103 29.82 5.12 -3.43
N CYS A 104 30.83 5.97 -3.24
CA CYS A 104 31.04 6.68 -1.97
C CYS A 104 29.89 7.64 -1.63
N TYR A 105 29.24 8.24 -2.62
CA TYR A 105 28.03 9.05 -2.39
C TYR A 105 26.84 8.19 -1.97
N GLY A 106 26.73 6.96 -2.50
CA GLY A 106 25.75 5.99 -2.04
C GLY A 106 25.93 5.63 -0.56
N PHE A 107 27.17 5.40 -0.12
CA PHE A 107 27.46 5.20 1.30
C PHE A 107 27.14 6.44 2.15
N ALA A 108 27.45 7.64 1.66
CA ALA A 108 27.15 8.87 2.36
C ALA A 108 25.62 9.12 2.48
N ALA A 109 24.84 8.71 1.47
CA ALA A 109 23.38 8.87 1.48
C ALA A 109 22.69 8.00 2.55
N GLN A 110 23.31 6.90 3.01
CA GLN A 110 22.77 6.04 4.06
C GLN A 110 22.86 6.63 5.48
N PHE A 111 23.49 7.79 5.66
CA PHE A 111 23.50 8.51 6.93
C PHE A 111 22.24 9.39 7.16
N GLY A 112 21.41 9.57 6.13
CA GLY A 112 20.11 10.27 6.23
C GLY A 112 19.02 9.35 6.75
#